data_AF-A0A6P4ZDJ3-F1
#
_entry.id   AF-A0A6P4ZDJ3-F1
#
_cell.length_a   1.000
_cell.length_b   1.000
_cell.length_c   1.000
_cell.angle_alpha   90.00
_cell.angle_beta   90.00
_cell.angle_gamma   90.00
#
_symmetry.space_group_name_H-M   'P 1'
#
loop_
_entity.id
_entity.type
_entity.pdbx_description
1 polymer ?
#
loop_
_entity_poly.entity_id
_entity_poly.type
_entity_poly.pdbx_seq_one_letter_code
_entity_poly.pdbx_strand_id
1 'polypeptide(L)'
;MNYQCPYNAIVTGFRSEHSGNDRKWKMKCSKVSGMTTKNHAHSLYANEFDLPGDYTVPSGYYLRGMHSFHDGGRGDRRYQYQICLIELP
;
A
#
# COMPACT_ATOMS: atom_id res chain seq x y z
N MET A 1 3.18 6.86 -7.07
CA MET A 1 1.81 6.31 -6.97
C MET A 1 1.25 6.78 -5.65
N ASN A 2 -0.04 7.09 -5.57
CA ASN A 2 -0.71 7.35 -4.30
C ASN A 2 -2.12 6.77 -4.43
N TYR A 3 -2.33 5.57 -3.91
CA TYR A 3 -3.61 4.88 -4.06
C TYR A 3 -4.06 4.29 -2.73
N GLN A 4 -5.31 4.60 -2.39
CA GLN A 4 -6.03 4.10 -1.23
C GLN A 4 -7.28 3.36 -1.69
N CYS A 5 -7.57 2.22 -1.06
CA CYS A 5 -8.82 1.52 -1.28
C CYS A 5 -10.02 2.40 -0.88
N PRO A 6 -11.02 2.54 -1.77
CA PRO A 6 -12.22 3.33 -1.50
C PRO A 6 -13.24 2.53 -0.66
N TYR A 7 -14.33 3.19 -0.25
CA TYR A 7 -15.54 2.55 0.32
C TYR A 7 -15.33 1.61 1.52
N ASN A 8 -14.47 1.99 2.47
CA ASN A 8 -14.10 1.14 3.61
C ASN A 8 -13.59 -0.23 3.19
N ALA A 9 -12.84 -0.32 2.08
CA ALA A 9 -12.18 -1.54 1.66
C ALA A 9 -10.72 -1.58 2.09
N ILE A 10 -10.18 -2.80 2.15
CA ILE A 10 -8.76 -3.07 2.40
C ILE A 10 -8.14 -3.76 1.19
N VAL A 11 -6.81 -3.72 1.12
CA VAL A 11 -6.05 -4.40 0.08
C VAL A 11 -6.08 -5.90 0.37
N THR A 12 -6.46 -6.68 -0.63
CA THR A 12 -6.55 -8.15 -0.57
C THR A 12 -5.75 -8.84 -1.66
N GLY A 13 -5.05 -8.07 -2.49
CA GLY A 13 -4.18 -8.60 -3.53
C GLY A 13 -3.26 -7.54 -4.09
N PHE A 14 -2.08 -7.98 -4.49
CA PHE A 14 -1.07 -7.17 -5.14
C PHE A 14 -0.67 -7.80 -6.47
N ARG A 15 -0.48 -6.96 -7.48
CA ARG A 15 0.10 -7.36 -8.76
C ARG A 15 1.11 -6.32 -9.18
N SER A 16 2.34 -6.74 -9.44
CA SER A 16 3.32 -5.86 -10.06
C SER A 16 3.03 -5.73 -11.55
N GLU A 17 3.24 -4.53 -12.06
CA GLU A 17 3.30 -4.25 -13.49
C GLU A 17 4.63 -3.57 -13.77
N HIS A 18 5.38 -4.17 -14.68
CA HIS A 18 6.66 -3.66 -15.13
C HIS A 18 6.47 -3.05 -16.52
N SER A 19 6.83 -1.78 -16.68
CA SER A 19 6.77 -1.08 -17.96
C SER A 19 8.04 -0.27 -18.14
N GLY A 20 8.81 -0.55 -19.20
CA GLY A 20 10.15 0.03 -19.36
C GLY A 20 11.07 -0.44 -18.25
N ASN A 21 11.67 0.49 -17.49
CA ASN A 21 12.54 0.21 -16.34
C ASN A 21 11.83 0.52 -15.00
N ASP A 22 10.50 0.61 -15.00
CA ASP A 22 9.73 1.07 -13.85
C ASP A 22 8.71 0.02 -13.41
N ARG A 23 8.74 -0.32 -12.12
CA ARG A 23 7.81 -1.26 -11.49
C ARG A 23 6.74 -0.49 -10.73
N LYS A 24 5.48 -0.64 -11.15
CA LYS A 24 4.30 -0.11 -10.46
C LYS A 24 3.49 -1.25 -9.85
N TRP A 25 2.64 -0.93 -8.89
CA TRP A 25 1.81 -1.92 -8.19
C TRP A 25 0.33 -1.65 -8.40
N LYS A 26 -0.40 -2.65 -8.89
CA LYS A 26 -1.86 -2.68 -8.83
C LYS A 26 -2.32 -3.36 -7.55
N MET A 27 -3.32 -2.78 -6.91
CA MET A 27 -3.90 -3.29 -5.67
C MET A 27 -5.36 -3.68 -5.91
N LYS A 28 -5.73 -4.87 -5.43
CA LYS A 28 -7.12 -5.31 -5.38
C LYS A 28 -7.72 -4.90 -4.04
N CYS A 29 -8.83 -4.20 -4.09
CA CYS A 29 -9.58 -3.80 -2.89
C CYS A 29 -10.80 -4.69 -2.71
N SER A 30 -11.03 -5.16 -1.48
CA SER A 30 -12.23 -5.93 -1.13
C SER A 30 -12.79 -5.45 0.22
N LYS A 31 -14.09 -5.64 0.42
CA LYS A 31 -14.78 -5.34 1.68
C LYS A 31 -15.85 -6.38 1.97
N VAL A 32 -16.21 -6.49 3.24
CA VAL A 32 -17.43 -7.18 3.67
C VAL A 32 -18.55 -6.13 3.83
N SER A 33 -19.80 -6.52 3.58
CA SER A 33 -20.95 -5.63 3.81
C SER A 33 -20.94 -5.15 5.26
N GLY A 34 -21.15 -3.85 5.49
CA GLY A 34 -21.13 -3.22 6.82
C GLY A 34 -19.73 -3.01 7.44
N MET A 35 -18.65 -3.44 6.77
CA MET A 35 -17.28 -3.17 7.24
C MET A 35 -16.98 -1.67 7.22
N THR A 36 -16.31 -1.18 8.28
CA THR A 36 -15.77 0.20 8.34
C THR A 36 -14.26 0.20 8.56
N THR A 37 -13.58 1.25 8.07
CA THR A 37 -12.14 1.44 8.30
C THR A 37 -11.90 2.63 9.21
N LYS A 38 -11.04 2.47 10.23
CA LYS A 38 -10.73 3.51 11.22
C LYS A 38 -9.22 3.66 11.41
N ASN A 39 -8.82 4.70 12.13
CA ASN A 39 -7.43 4.97 12.52
C ASN A 39 -6.45 4.87 11.34
N HIS A 40 -6.70 5.68 10.31
CA HIS A 40 -5.87 5.67 9.10
C HIS A 40 -4.49 6.23 9.40
N ALA A 41 -3.45 5.48 9.04
CA ALA A 41 -2.06 5.86 9.25
C ALA A 41 -1.22 5.55 8.01
N HIS A 42 -0.09 6.26 7.90
CA HIS A 42 0.94 5.99 6.92
C HIS A 42 2.16 5.41 7.64
N SER A 43 2.76 4.38 7.06
CA SER A 43 4.07 3.91 7.48
C SER A 43 5.15 4.92 7.10
N LEU A 44 6.34 4.77 7.70
CA LEU A 44 7.57 5.30 7.13
C LEU A 44 7.88 4.58 5.80
N TYR A 45 8.88 5.09 5.08
CA TYR A 45 9.36 4.38 3.89
C TYR A 45 9.89 3.00 4.29
N ALA A 46 9.40 1.96 3.63
CA ALA A 46 9.78 0.57 3.87
C ALA A 46 11.13 0.20 3.24
N ASN A 47 11.66 1.08 2.39
CA ASN A 47 12.97 0.94 1.76
C ASN A 47 13.57 2.31 1.45
N GLU A 48 14.89 2.33 1.37
CA GLU A 48 15.60 3.36 0.62
C GLU A 48 15.77 2.94 -0.84
N PHE A 49 16.21 3.89 -1.67
CA PHE A 49 16.53 3.59 -3.05
C PHE A 49 17.63 2.55 -3.16
N ASP A 50 17.55 1.74 -4.21
CA ASP A 50 18.51 0.69 -4.56
C ASP A 50 18.56 -0.45 -3.53
N LEU A 51 17.65 -0.45 -2.53
CA LEU A 51 17.52 -1.45 -1.48
C LEU A 51 16.17 -2.16 -1.53
N PRO A 52 16.10 -3.44 -1.14
CA PRO A 52 14.83 -4.15 -1.03
C PRO A 52 13.95 -3.51 0.04
N GLY A 53 12.63 -3.60 -0.15
CA GLY A 53 11.65 -3.21 0.84
C GLY A 53 11.01 -4.41 1.51
N ASP A 54 10.92 -4.34 2.82
CA ASP A 54 10.16 -5.28 3.65
C ASP A 54 9.29 -4.47 4.61
N TYR A 55 8.00 -4.80 4.66
CA TYR A 55 7.05 -4.15 5.53
C TYR A 55 6.06 -5.17 6.09
N THR A 56 6.08 -5.29 7.41
CA THR A 56 5.09 -6.05 8.16
C THR A 56 4.08 -5.09 8.76
N VAL A 57 2.80 -5.35 8.47
CA VAL A 57 1.70 -4.57 9.04
C VAL A 57 1.62 -4.84 10.55
N PRO A 58 1.53 -3.81 11.41
CA PRO A 58 1.35 -4.02 12.85
C PRO A 58 0.10 -4.85 13.16
N SER A 59 0.15 -5.61 14.25
CA SER A 59 -0.99 -6.45 14.68
C SER A 59 -2.27 -5.61 14.83
N GLY A 60 -3.38 -6.15 14.32
CA GLY A 60 -4.70 -5.50 14.30
C GLY A 60 -4.92 -4.51 13.16
N TYR A 61 -3.87 -4.12 12.43
CA TYR A 61 -3.98 -3.25 11.27
C TYR A 61 -4.03 -4.06 9.96
N TYR A 62 -4.58 -3.43 8.94
CA TYR A 62 -4.72 -3.98 7.59
C TYR A 62 -4.23 -2.96 6.56
N LEU A 63 -3.64 -3.46 5.47
CA LEU A 63 -3.27 -2.62 4.33
C LEU A 63 -4.52 -2.00 3.72
N ARG A 64 -4.47 -0.69 3.52
CA ARG A 64 -5.50 0.10 2.83
C ARG A 64 -4.99 0.66 1.51
N GLY A 65 -3.69 0.83 1.35
CA GLY A 65 -3.13 1.44 0.16
C GLY A 65 -1.61 1.53 0.20
N MET A 66 -1.07 2.22 -0.80
CA MET A 66 0.35 2.44 -0.97
C MET A 66 0.61 3.81 -1.60
N HIS A 67 1.61 4.49 -1.05
CA HIS A 67 2.29 5.60 -1.67
C HIS A 67 3.66 5.14 -2.18
N SER A 68 4.08 5.63 -3.34
CA SER A 68 5.41 5.36 -3.88
C SER A 68 6.01 6.63 -4.48
N PHE A 69 7.24 6.93 -4.13
CA PHE A 69 8.02 8.00 -4.74
C PHE A 69 9.04 7.41 -5.71
N HIS A 70 9.09 7.93 -6.94
CA HIS A 70 10.02 7.47 -7.98
C HIS A 70 11.08 8.54 -8.22
N ASP A 71 12.34 8.14 -8.20
CA ASP A 71 13.46 9.00 -8.57
C ASP A 71 13.93 8.61 -9.97
N GLY A 72 13.77 9.53 -10.93
CA GLY A 72 14.13 9.28 -12.32
C GLY A 72 15.63 9.24 -12.60
N GLY A 73 16.46 9.82 -11.71
CA GLY A 73 17.92 9.74 -11.83
C GLY A 73 18.45 8.37 -11.42
N ARG A 74 17.81 7.74 -10.42
CA ARG A 74 18.14 6.37 -9.96
C ARG A 74 17.40 5.28 -10.72
N GLY A 75 16.20 5.58 -11.25
CA GLY A 75 15.34 4.59 -11.87
C GLY A 75 14.69 3.64 -10.87
N ASP A 76 14.46 4.10 -9.63
CA ASP A 76 13.96 3.28 -8.53
C ASP A 76 12.87 3.98 -7.70
N ARG A 77 12.17 3.21 -6.86
CA ARG A 77 11.07 3.66 -6.03
C ARG A 77 11.26 3.34 -4.55
N ARG A 78 10.86 4.28 -3.72
CA ARG A 78 10.59 4.03 -2.30
C ARG A 78 9.11 3.89 -2.06
N TYR A 79 8.73 2.99 -1.16
CA TYR A 79 7.34 2.66 -0.86
C TYR A 79 6.96 2.99 0.57
N GLN A 80 5.77 3.56 0.74
CA GLN A 80 5.07 3.75 2.02
C GLN A 80 3.72 3.06 1.93
N TYR A 81 3.27 2.48 3.03
CA TYR A 81 2.02 1.77 3.11
C TYR A 81 1.01 2.57 3.92
N GLN A 82 -0.23 2.56 3.46
CA GLN A 82 -1.35 3.10 4.22
C GLN A 82 -2.04 1.95 4.93
N ILE A 83 -2.26 2.09 6.22
CA ILE A 83 -2.85 1.07 7.08
C ILE A 83 -4.06 1.63 7.82
N CYS A 84 -4.94 0.73 8.27
CA CYS A 84 -6.12 1.08 9.05
C CYS A 84 -6.53 -0.09 9.95
N LEU A 85 -7.31 0.20 10.99
CA LEU A 85 -8.12 -0.79 11.68
C LEU A 85 -9.38 -1.07 10.87
N ILE A 86 -9.93 -2.28 10.98
CA ILE A 86 -11.26 -2.61 10.46
C ILE A 86 -12.20 -2.91 11.62
N GLU A 87 -13.46 -2.51 11.45
CA GLU A 87 -14.56 -3.04 12.25
C GLU A 87 -15.50 -3.78 11.31
N LEU A 88 -15.83 -5.01 11.72
CA LEU A 88 -16.82 -5.83 11.05
C LEU A 88 -18.21 -5.53 11.62
N PRO A 89 -19.28 -5.85 10.88
CA PRO A 89 -20.65 -5.74 11.37
C PRO A 89 -20.91 -6.52 12.65
#